data_AF-A0A960X4A1-F1
#
_entry.id   AF-A0A960X4A1-F1
#
_cell.length_a   1.000
_cell.length_b   1.000
_cell.length_c   1.000
_cell.angle_alpha   90.00
_cell.angle_beta   90.00
_cell.angle_gamma   90.00
#
_symmetry.space_group_name_H-M   'P 1'
#
loop_
_entity.id
_entity.type
_entity.pdbx_description
1 polymer ?
#
loop_
_entity_poly.entity_id
_entity_poly.type
_entity_poly.pdbx_seq_one_letter_code
_entity_poly.pdbx_strand_id
1 'polypeptide(L)'
;LLDGDVSYKIASEFVARVKERALGDAVLRSVDPGDQFIKLVHDELTKLMGSDEAPLKLKTGKTVIMMCGLQGAGKTTSAAKLAYYIQKNFEGKKVALAALDLQRPAAIDQLETLGKQINVPVIAERDSHPVAVAKTALKFDCDVLICDTAGRLHIDETLMDELKAIKDILNPQEVLFVASATIGQDAVKTAAEFDSQIGITGSILTMLDGNARAGSAISILEVTKKPLKFEGIGEKVDAFQLFNPKSMAERILGFGDVINLVKKAEANIEKSEMEEMEKKLKKGHFSYEDYLKQMKMLSRMGSMKSLLGMMPGASQLGDLEMPEKEMSRANAIILSMTQKERQGLEELVPSRRHRLARGSGTHIDDVNKLIKTFKRMGSAMKQMKGMKKMMKDPQLRRMMNVKDSF
;
A
#
# COMPACT_ATOMS: atom_id res chain seq x y z
N LEU A 1 9.59 -2.88 22.70
CA LEU A 1 9.45 -1.40 22.63
C LEU A 1 10.81 -0.71 22.63
N LEU A 2 11.62 -0.88 23.67
CA LEU A 2 12.99 -0.31 23.70
C LEU A 2 13.87 -0.85 22.58
N ASP A 3 13.88 -2.18 22.38
CA ASP A 3 14.51 -2.78 21.20
C ASP A 3 13.95 -2.21 19.90
N GLY A 4 12.72 -1.72 19.90
CA GLY A 4 12.09 -1.11 18.74
C GLY A 4 12.46 0.36 18.51
N ASP A 5 13.45 0.91 19.21
CA ASP A 5 13.85 2.32 19.22
C ASP A 5 12.77 3.30 19.72
N VAL A 6 11.78 2.81 20.47
CA VAL A 6 10.82 3.67 21.20
C VAL A 6 11.52 4.29 22.40
N SER A 7 11.31 5.59 22.64
CA SER A 7 11.93 6.26 23.79
C SER A 7 11.49 5.63 25.12
N TYR A 8 12.39 5.62 26.11
CA TYR A 8 12.10 5.01 27.42
C TYR A 8 10.85 5.59 28.08
N LYS A 9 10.70 6.93 28.00
CA LYS A 9 9.53 7.63 28.53
C LYS A 9 8.23 7.08 27.92
N ILE A 10 8.17 7.00 26.59
CA ILE A 10 6.98 6.51 25.87
C ILE A 10 6.73 5.04 26.17
N ALA A 11 7.77 4.21 26.18
CA ALA A 11 7.65 2.80 26.48
C ALA A 11 7.11 2.56 27.90
N SER A 12 7.62 3.30 28.89
CA SER A 12 7.17 3.22 30.28
C SER A 12 5.71 3.65 30.44
N GLU A 13 5.33 4.79 29.87
CA GLU A 13 3.95 5.28 29.90
C GLU A 13 2.98 4.34 29.18
N PHE A 14 3.38 3.77 28.06
CA PHE A 14 2.59 2.77 27.34
C PHE A 14 2.36 1.52 28.18
N VAL A 15 3.42 0.96 28.79
CA VAL A 15 3.31 -0.22 29.64
C VAL A 15 2.42 0.04 30.85
N ALA A 16 2.51 1.24 31.45
CA ALA A 16 1.64 1.64 32.56
C ALA A 16 0.16 1.65 32.15
N ARG A 17 -0.19 2.26 31.00
CA ARG A 17 -1.57 2.28 30.48
C ARG A 17 -2.10 0.88 30.16
N VAL A 18 -1.28 0.06 29.51
CA VAL A 18 -1.63 -1.33 29.19
C VAL A 18 -1.89 -2.12 30.48
N LYS A 19 -1.03 -1.98 31.50
CA LYS A 19 -1.19 -2.64 32.80
C LYS A 19 -2.47 -2.23 33.51
N GLU A 20 -2.78 -0.93 33.54
CA GLU A 20 -4.00 -0.42 34.17
C GLU A 20 -5.25 -0.99 33.51
N ARG A 21 -5.32 -0.97 32.17
CA ARG A 21 -6.47 -1.53 31.43
C ARG A 21 -6.57 -3.05 31.58
N ALA A 22 -5.45 -3.76 31.56
CA ALA A 22 -5.44 -5.21 31.71
C ALA A 22 -5.92 -5.69 33.09
N LEU A 23 -5.76 -4.86 34.13
CA LEU A 23 -6.27 -5.13 35.48
C LEU A 23 -7.74 -4.70 35.66
N GLY A 24 -8.20 -3.70 34.89
CA GLY A 24 -9.55 -3.16 34.96
C GLY A 24 -10.57 -3.87 34.08
N ASP A 25 -10.15 -4.48 32.97
CA ASP A 25 -11.05 -5.18 32.06
C ASP A 25 -11.49 -6.53 32.65
N ALA A 26 -12.80 -6.73 32.80
CA ALA A 26 -13.35 -8.02 33.20
C ALA A 26 -13.10 -9.06 32.10
N VAL A 27 -12.35 -10.12 32.43
CA VAL A 27 -12.07 -11.22 31.49
C VAL A 27 -13.39 -11.80 30.98
N LEU A 28 -13.68 -11.59 29.70
CA LEU A 28 -14.84 -12.22 29.07
C LEU A 28 -14.60 -13.73 29.08
N ARG A 29 -15.44 -14.49 29.79
CA ARG A 29 -15.26 -15.95 30.01
C ARG A 29 -15.23 -16.78 28.72
N SER A 30 -15.61 -16.21 27.57
CA SER A 30 -15.73 -16.89 26.27
C SER A 30 -14.57 -16.66 25.31
N VAL A 31 -13.55 -15.86 25.67
CA VAL A 31 -12.41 -15.55 24.80
C VAL A 31 -11.12 -15.84 25.55
N ASP A 32 -10.14 -16.40 24.86
CA ASP A 32 -8.83 -16.71 25.43
C ASP A 32 -8.18 -15.45 26.05
N PRO A 33 -7.67 -15.50 27.29
CA PRO A 33 -7.04 -14.34 27.93
C PRO A 33 -5.84 -13.77 27.16
N GLY A 34 -5.10 -14.61 26.43
CA GLY A 34 -3.99 -14.18 25.58
C GLY A 34 -4.47 -13.31 24.41
N ASP A 35 -5.54 -13.73 23.74
CA ASP A 35 -6.17 -12.97 22.65
C ASP A 35 -6.75 -11.63 23.14
N GLN A 36 -7.32 -11.62 24.35
CA GLN A 36 -7.78 -10.38 24.99
C GLN A 36 -6.63 -9.41 25.26
N PHE A 37 -5.50 -9.92 25.78
CA PHE A 37 -4.32 -9.11 26.03
C PHE A 37 -3.72 -8.56 24.73
N ILE A 38 -3.61 -9.38 23.69
CA ILE A 38 -3.17 -8.98 22.36
C ILE A 38 -4.04 -7.85 21.82
N LYS A 39 -5.37 -7.99 21.89
CA LYS A 39 -6.30 -6.97 21.45
C LYS A 39 -6.13 -5.67 22.23
N LEU A 40 -5.95 -5.75 23.54
CA LEU A 40 -5.72 -4.58 24.38
C LEU A 40 -4.43 -3.85 23.99
N VAL A 41 -3.34 -4.58 23.76
CA VAL A 41 -2.07 -4.02 23.29
C VAL A 41 -2.23 -3.40 21.89
N HIS A 42 -2.92 -4.07 20.98
CA HIS A 42 -3.25 -3.56 19.65
C HIS A 42 -3.99 -2.22 19.71
N ASP A 43 -5.03 -2.14 20.54
CA ASP A 43 -5.86 -0.94 20.67
C ASP A 43 -5.05 0.22 21.26
N GLU A 44 -4.19 -0.04 22.25
CA GLU A 44 -3.30 0.99 22.80
C GLU A 44 -2.21 1.43 21.82
N LEU A 45 -1.65 0.53 21.02
CA LEU A 45 -0.70 0.90 19.95
C LEU A 45 -1.37 1.77 18.89
N THR A 46 -2.59 1.39 18.47
CA THR A 46 -3.38 2.14 17.49
C THR A 46 -3.67 3.56 17.99
N LYS A 47 -4.07 3.69 19.26
CA LYS A 47 -4.30 5.01 19.89
C LYS A 47 -3.03 5.85 19.95
N LEU A 48 -1.92 5.23 20.35
CA LEU A 48 -0.62 5.89 20.42
C LEU A 48 -0.20 6.45 19.05
N MET A 49 -0.65 5.84 17.95
CA MET A 49 -0.34 6.23 16.57
C MET A 49 -1.38 7.16 15.92
N GLY A 50 -2.38 7.65 16.64
CA GLY A 50 -3.33 8.66 16.15
C GLY A 50 -4.74 8.16 15.83
N SER A 51 -5.06 6.88 16.14
CA SER A 51 -6.37 6.22 16.01
C SER A 51 -6.97 6.10 14.60
N ASP A 52 -6.93 7.15 13.77
CA ASP A 52 -7.54 7.21 12.44
C ASP A 52 -6.55 7.68 11.36
N GLU A 53 -6.87 7.39 10.10
CA GLU A 53 -6.11 7.88 8.94
C GLU A 53 -6.25 9.40 8.80
N ALA A 54 -5.15 10.08 8.49
CA ALA A 54 -5.13 11.52 8.25
C ALA A 54 -5.05 11.81 6.74
N PRO A 55 -6.18 12.09 6.06
CA PRO A 55 -6.19 12.26 4.61
C PRO A 55 -5.49 13.56 4.18
N LEU A 56 -4.90 13.53 2.99
CA LEU A 56 -4.44 14.73 2.31
C LEU A 56 -5.63 15.55 1.82
N LYS A 57 -5.68 16.83 2.21
CA LYS A 57 -6.73 17.76 1.77
C LYS A 57 -6.14 18.70 0.72
N LEU A 58 -6.67 18.68 -0.50
CA LEU A 58 -6.31 19.64 -1.53
C LEU A 58 -7.22 20.87 -1.45
N LYS A 59 -6.68 22.07 -1.61
CA LYS A 59 -7.46 23.31 -1.66
C LYS A 59 -8.18 23.47 -3.00
N THR A 60 -9.19 24.34 -3.00
CA THR A 60 -9.70 24.95 -4.22
C THR A 60 -8.66 25.95 -4.73
N GLY A 61 -8.06 25.68 -5.89
CA GLY A 61 -6.91 26.41 -6.43
C GLY A 61 -5.59 25.64 -6.23
N LYS A 62 -4.46 26.36 -6.24
CA LYS A 62 -3.12 25.76 -6.15
C LYS A 62 -2.82 25.31 -4.72
N THR A 63 -2.53 24.02 -4.56
CA THR A 63 -2.04 23.41 -3.31
C THR A 63 -0.52 23.30 -3.37
N VAL A 64 0.17 23.87 -2.39
CA VAL A 64 1.64 23.78 -2.28
C VAL A 64 2.00 22.88 -1.11
N ILE A 65 2.83 21.88 -1.36
CA ILE A 65 3.32 20.90 -0.39
C ILE A 65 4.84 21.00 -0.35
N MET A 66 5.41 21.26 0.82
CA MET A 66 6.85 21.33 1.02
C MET A 66 7.34 20.09 1.76
N MET A 67 8.34 19.39 1.20
CA MET A 67 8.95 18.21 1.80
C MET A 67 10.20 18.61 2.57
N CYS A 68 10.31 18.29 3.85
CA CYS A 68 11.50 18.56 4.66
C CYS A 68 11.96 17.33 5.45
N GLY A 69 13.15 17.37 6.04
CA GLY A 69 13.68 16.30 6.90
C GLY A 69 15.12 15.89 6.59
N LEU A 70 15.58 14.88 7.33
CA LEU A 70 16.98 14.45 7.34
C LEU A 70 17.50 14.03 5.97
N GLN A 71 18.81 14.17 5.77
CA GLN A 71 19.49 13.60 4.61
C GLN A 71 19.28 12.08 4.56
N GLY A 72 19.05 11.54 3.36
CA GLY A 72 18.83 10.10 3.19
C GLY A 72 17.46 9.57 3.64
N ALA A 73 16.57 10.39 4.21
CA ALA A 73 15.24 9.96 4.64
C ALA A 73 14.26 9.61 3.49
N GLY A 74 14.65 9.84 2.23
CA GLY A 74 13.85 9.52 1.05
C GLY A 74 12.89 10.63 0.60
N LYS A 75 13.23 11.91 0.81
CA LYS A 75 12.42 13.08 0.39
C LYS A 75 12.11 13.09 -1.11
N THR A 76 13.15 13.03 -1.95
CA THR A 76 13.02 13.04 -3.42
C THR A 76 12.13 11.90 -3.92
N THR A 77 12.32 10.69 -3.41
CA THR A 77 11.49 9.53 -3.74
C THR A 77 10.06 9.71 -3.23
N SER A 78 9.87 10.23 -2.02
CA SER A 78 8.55 10.50 -1.44
C SER A 78 7.79 11.59 -2.19
N ALA A 79 8.48 12.61 -2.70
CA ALA A 79 7.88 13.66 -3.52
C ALA A 79 7.30 13.08 -4.83
N ALA A 80 8.08 12.25 -5.53
CA ALA A 80 7.62 11.57 -6.74
C ALA A 80 6.46 10.59 -6.45
N LYS A 81 6.55 9.81 -5.38
CA LYS A 81 5.48 8.90 -4.94
C LYS A 81 4.20 9.63 -4.55
N LEU A 82 4.31 10.75 -3.85
CA LEU A 82 3.18 11.59 -3.50
C LEU A 82 2.54 12.19 -4.76
N ALA A 83 3.33 12.64 -5.73
CA ALA A 83 2.80 13.10 -7.01
C ALA A 83 2.00 12.01 -7.73
N TYR A 84 2.55 10.80 -7.79
CA TYR A 84 1.88 9.64 -8.39
C TYR A 84 0.61 9.25 -7.64
N TYR A 85 0.65 9.25 -6.31
CA TYR A 85 -0.52 9.02 -5.46
C TYR A 85 -1.62 10.05 -5.74
N ILE A 86 -1.26 11.33 -5.91
CA ILE A 86 -2.23 12.39 -6.19
C ILE A 86 -2.86 12.21 -7.57
N GLN A 87 -2.07 11.93 -8.61
CA GLN A 87 -2.60 11.65 -9.96
C GLN A 87 -3.58 10.47 -9.97
N LYS A 88 -3.33 9.44 -9.16
CA LYS A 88 -4.17 8.25 -9.04
C LYS A 88 -5.48 8.49 -8.29
N ASN A 89 -5.44 9.26 -7.20
CA ASN A 89 -6.55 9.37 -6.25
C ASN A 89 -7.35 10.67 -6.39
N PHE A 90 -6.84 11.67 -7.10
CA PHE A 90 -7.50 12.95 -7.34
C PHE A 90 -7.60 13.20 -8.84
N GLU A 91 -8.70 12.75 -9.44
CA GLU A 91 -8.94 12.84 -10.88
C GLU A 91 -8.84 14.29 -11.40
N GLY A 92 -8.17 14.46 -12.53
CA GLY A 92 -8.07 15.73 -13.25
C GLY A 92 -7.13 16.78 -12.65
N LYS A 93 -6.38 16.47 -11.58
CA LYS A 93 -5.41 17.41 -10.98
C LYS A 93 -4.09 17.43 -11.74
N LYS A 94 -3.66 18.62 -12.17
CA LYS A 94 -2.32 18.88 -12.72
C LYS A 94 -1.30 18.95 -11.57
N VAL A 95 -0.40 17.99 -11.51
CA VAL A 95 0.66 17.93 -10.49
C VAL A 95 1.99 18.36 -11.10
N ALA A 96 2.82 19.07 -10.35
CA ALA A 96 4.20 19.40 -10.71
C ALA A 96 5.15 19.24 -9.51
N LEU A 97 6.41 18.93 -9.80
CA LEU A 97 7.49 18.81 -8.82
C LEU A 97 8.45 20.00 -8.95
N ALA A 98 8.98 20.51 -7.84
CA ALA A 98 10.05 21.51 -7.84
C ALA A 98 11.31 20.94 -7.18
N ALA A 99 12.44 20.99 -7.89
CA ALA A 99 13.73 20.55 -7.39
C ALA A 99 14.41 21.71 -6.64
N LEU A 100 14.27 21.74 -5.31
CA LEU A 100 14.91 22.75 -4.46
C LEU A 100 16.19 22.22 -3.77
N ASP A 101 16.50 20.92 -3.91
CA ASP A 101 17.79 20.35 -3.52
C ASP A 101 18.85 20.60 -4.59
N LEU A 102 19.45 21.80 -4.56
CA LEU A 102 20.55 22.19 -5.45
C LEU A 102 21.93 21.83 -4.90
N GLN A 103 22.01 21.41 -3.63
CA GLN A 103 23.29 21.17 -2.96
C GLN A 103 23.77 19.73 -3.14
N ARG A 104 22.84 18.78 -3.27
CA ARG A 104 23.18 17.38 -3.45
C ARG A 104 23.48 17.06 -4.92
N PRO A 105 24.64 16.46 -5.22
CA PRO A 105 24.97 16.02 -6.58
C PRO A 105 23.88 15.10 -7.16
N ALA A 106 23.47 15.38 -8.40
CA ALA A 106 22.46 14.63 -9.14
C ALA A 106 21.06 14.55 -8.49
N ALA A 107 20.75 15.35 -7.46
CA ALA A 107 19.39 15.39 -6.89
C ALA A 107 18.34 15.85 -7.92
N ILE A 108 18.67 16.87 -8.71
CA ILE A 108 17.81 17.33 -9.82
C ILE A 108 17.62 16.22 -10.86
N ASP A 109 18.70 15.57 -11.30
CA ASP A 109 18.64 14.49 -12.28
C ASP A 109 17.80 13.31 -11.79
N GLN A 110 17.91 12.98 -10.49
CA GLN A 110 17.10 11.97 -9.85
C GLN A 110 15.61 12.34 -9.89
N LEU A 111 15.25 13.57 -9.49
CA LEU A 111 13.87 14.02 -9.49
C LEU A 111 13.28 14.11 -10.90
N GLU A 112 14.06 14.60 -11.88
CA GLU A 112 13.67 14.62 -13.29
C GLU A 112 13.43 13.22 -13.85
N THR A 113 14.27 12.25 -13.51
CA THR A 113 14.11 10.85 -13.92
C THR A 113 12.83 10.26 -13.35
N LEU A 114 12.58 10.47 -12.06
CA LEU A 114 11.35 10.03 -11.39
C LEU A 114 10.11 10.72 -11.97
N GLY A 115 10.18 12.03 -12.21
CA GLY A 115 9.11 12.81 -12.84
C GLY A 115 8.75 12.30 -14.23
N LYS A 116 9.76 12.02 -15.07
CA LYS A 116 9.56 11.39 -16.40
C LYS A 116 8.89 10.03 -16.29
N GLN A 117 9.29 9.20 -15.32
CA GLN A 117 8.70 7.87 -15.12
C GLN A 117 7.19 7.92 -14.82
N ILE A 118 6.72 8.97 -14.13
CA ILE A 118 5.31 9.16 -13.75
C ILE A 118 4.59 10.22 -14.61
N ASN A 119 5.22 10.73 -15.66
CA ASN A 119 4.69 11.81 -16.51
C ASN A 119 4.28 13.07 -15.71
N VAL A 120 5.11 13.48 -14.75
CA VAL A 120 4.94 14.72 -13.97
C VAL A 120 6.07 15.70 -14.31
N PRO A 121 5.75 16.96 -14.68
CA PRO A 121 6.75 17.97 -14.97
C PRO A 121 7.57 18.32 -13.72
N VAL A 122 8.87 18.55 -13.91
CA VAL A 122 9.81 18.97 -12.86
C VAL A 122 10.34 20.36 -13.20
N ILE A 123 10.13 21.31 -12.29
CA ILE A 123 10.71 22.65 -12.34
C ILE A 123 12.09 22.58 -11.67
N ALA A 124 13.14 22.88 -12.44
CA ALA A 124 14.51 22.90 -11.95
C ALA A 124 15.32 24.00 -12.66
N GLU A 125 16.20 24.67 -11.92
CA GLU A 125 17.21 25.59 -12.45
C GLU A 125 18.56 25.22 -11.79
N ARG A 126 19.46 24.60 -12.56
CA ARG A 126 20.67 23.91 -12.05
C ARG A 126 21.70 24.84 -11.41
N ASP A 127 21.84 26.06 -11.94
CA ASP A 127 22.84 27.05 -11.50
C ASP A 127 22.17 28.24 -10.76
N SER A 128 21.08 27.97 -10.04
CA SER A 128 20.26 28.98 -9.36
C SER A 128 20.36 28.85 -7.83
N HIS A 129 19.64 29.71 -7.11
CA HIS A 129 19.46 29.58 -5.66
C HIS A 129 18.11 28.89 -5.37
N PRO A 130 17.98 28.02 -4.35
CA PRO A 130 16.71 27.32 -4.07
C PRO A 130 15.50 28.27 -3.93
N VAL A 131 15.74 29.45 -3.34
CA VAL A 131 14.78 30.56 -3.23
C VAL A 131 14.28 31.07 -4.60
N ALA A 132 15.16 31.18 -5.59
CA ALA A 132 14.77 31.62 -6.93
C ALA A 132 13.93 30.54 -7.63
N VAL A 133 14.35 29.27 -7.52
CA VAL A 133 13.58 28.13 -8.06
C VAL A 133 12.20 28.04 -7.42
N ALA A 134 12.07 28.28 -6.12
CA ALA A 134 10.79 28.32 -5.42
C ALA A 134 9.86 29.40 -6.00
N LYS A 135 10.38 30.60 -6.30
CA LYS A 135 9.62 31.68 -6.94
C LYS A 135 9.18 31.31 -8.36
N THR A 136 10.03 30.66 -9.13
CA THR A 136 9.69 30.17 -10.48
C THR A 136 8.61 29.09 -10.42
N ALA A 137 8.75 28.12 -9.51
CA ALA A 137 7.82 27.02 -9.32
C ALA A 137 6.40 27.49 -8.93
N LEU A 138 6.29 28.57 -8.13
CA LEU A 138 4.99 29.17 -7.81
C LEU A 138 4.24 29.69 -9.03
N LYS A 139 4.94 30.19 -10.05
CA LYS A 139 4.34 30.72 -11.28
C LYS A 139 3.91 29.63 -12.27
N PHE A 140 4.36 28.39 -12.08
CA PHE A 140 4.03 27.27 -12.96
C PHE A 140 2.54 26.91 -12.89
N ASP A 141 1.90 26.69 -14.04
CA ASP A 141 0.48 26.31 -14.14
C ASP A 141 0.26 24.87 -13.67
N CYS A 142 -0.15 24.70 -12.42
CA CYS A 142 -0.54 23.42 -11.84
C CYS A 142 -1.53 23.60 -10.68
N ASP A 143 -2.29 22.54 -10.39
CA ASP A 143 -3.18 22.47 -9.23
C ASP A 143 -2.45 22.07 -7.96
N VAL A 144 -1.42 21.22 -8.08
CA VAL A 144 -0.60 20.78 -6.95
C VAL A 144 0.88 20.93 -7.27
N LEU A 145 1.59 21.64 -6.40
CA LEU A 145 3.03 21.81 -6.45
C LEU A 145 3.66 21.10 -5.25
N ILE A 146 4.56 20.16 -5.51
CA ILE A 146 5.33 19.47 -4.47
C ILE A 146 6.78 19.91 -4.57
N CYS A 147 7.32 20.46 -3.49
CA CYS A 147 8.66 21.01 -3.42
C CYS A 147 9.58 20.04 -2.67
N ASP A 148 10.56 19.46 -3.37
CA ASP A 148 11.61 18.62 -2.78
C ASP A 148 12.77 19.48 -2.33
N THR A 149 12.92 19.66 -1.01
CA THR A 149 14.02 20.44 -0.45
C THR A 149 15.22 19.55 -0.14
N ALA A 150 16.40 20.18 -0.04
CA ALA A 150 17.60 19.48 0.39
C ALA A 150 17.44 18.83 1.77
N GLY A 151 18.15 17.72 1.96
CA GLY A 151 18.31 17.10 3.27
C GLY A 151 19.23 17.91 4.15
N ARG A 152 18.87 18.00 5.43
CA ARG A 152 19.67 18.70 6.43
C ARG A 152 20.08 17.71 7.50
N LEU A 153 21.39 17.54 7.68
CA LEU A 153 21.98 16.92 8.87
C LEU A 153 22.04 18.01 9.95
N HIS A 154 21.72 17.65 11.19
CA HIS A 154 21.83 18.44 12.42
C HIS A 154 22.18 19.94 12.30
N ILE A 155 21.24 20.80 12.74
CA ILE A 155 21.47 22.15 13.31
C ILE A 155 22.51 23.01 12.55
N ASP A 156 22.35 23.13 11.23
CA ASP A 156 22.99 24.23 10.50
C ASP A 156 21.97 25.38 10.41
N GLU A 157 22.16 26.41 11.23
CA GLU A 157 21.27 27.58 11.29
C GLU A 157 21.10 28.23 9.92
N THR A 158 22.18 28.33 9.15
CA THR A 158 22.19 28.89 7.79
C THR A 158 21.24 28.12 6.87
N LEU A 159 21.27 26.80 6.95
CA LEU A 159 20.41 25.96 6.12
C LEU A 159 18.96 25.94 6.60
N MET A 160 18.71 26.12 7.90
CA MET A 160 17.37 26.29 8.45
C MET A 160 16.76 27.63 8.05
N ASP A 161 17.55 28.69 8.01
CA ASP A 161 17.12 30.01 7.57
C ASP A 161 16.82 30.05 6.06
N GLU A 162 17.58 29.33 5.24
CA GLU A 162 17.24 29.11 3.83
C GLU A 162 15.86 28.42 3.70
N LEU A 163 15.61 27.38 4.52
CA LEU A 163 14.34 26.66 4.50
C LEU A 163 13.17 27.54 4.96
N LYS A 164 13.38 28.40 5.96
CA LYS A 164 12.39 29.41 6.38
C LYS A 164 12.09 30.38 5.23
N ALA A 165 13.13 30.89 4.56
CA ALA A 165 12.95 31.80 3.42
C ALA A 165 12.17 31.13 2.27
N ILE A 166 12.45 29.85 1.97
CA ILE A 166 11.69 29.07 0.99
C ILE A 166 10.23 28.93 1.44
N LYS A 167 9.99 28.56 2.71
CA LYS A 167 8.65 28.40 3.27
C LYS A 167 7.85 29.71 3.19
N ASP A 168 8.45 30.84 3.55
CA ASP A 168 7.77 32.15 3.55
C ASP A 168 7.33 32.56 2.15
N ILE A 169 8.14 32.24 1.14
CA ILE A 169 7.80 32.47 -0.26
C ILE A 169 6.69 31.53 -0.72
N LEU A 170 6.82 30.24 -0.42
CA LEU A 170 5.90 29.20 -0.88
C LEU A 170 4.54 29.25 -0.18
N ASN A 171 4.49 29.75 1.05
CA ASN A 171 3.35 29.68 1.97
C ASN A 171 2.63 28.31 1.89
N PRO A 172 3.34 27.20 2.14
CA PRO A 172 2.84 25.87 1.85
C PRO A 172 1.62 25.54 2.70
N GLN A 173 0.66 24.85 2.09
CA GLN A 173 -0.48 24.32 2.83
C GLN A 173 -0.06 23.17 3.74
N GLU A 174 0.83 22.33 3.25
CA GLU A 174 1.36 21.18 3.96
C GLU A 174 2.88 21.27 3.98
N VAL A 175 3.46 21.22 5.16
CA VAL A 175 4.88 20.94 5.39
C VAL A 175 4.97 19.49 5.87
N LEU A 176 5.51 18.61 5.04
CA LEU A 176 5.59 17.18 5.31
C LEU A 176 7.01 16.79 5.70
N PHE A 177 7.16 16.34 6.94
CA PHE A 177 8.44 15.84 7.45
C PHE A 177 8.64 14.38 7.05
N VAL A 178 9.71 14.11 6.29
CA VAL A 178 10.03 12.76 5.83
C VAL A 178 11.07 12.15 6.76
N ALA A 179 10.73 11.00 7.34
CA ALA A 179 11.60 10.23 8.21
C ALA A 179 11.69 8.78 7.75
N SER A 180 12.89 8.21 7.83
CA SER A 180 13.07 6.77 7.65
C SER A 180 12.73 6.04 8.95
N ALA A 181 12.04 4.91 8.83
CA ALA A 181 11.74 4.03 9.95
C ALA A 181 13.00 3.49 10.65
N THR A 182 14.14 3.49 9.96
CA THR A 182 15.44 3.05 10.51
C THR A 182 16.12 4.09 11.42
N ILE A 183 15.67 5.35 11.39
CA ILE A 183 16.28 6.42 12.19
C ILE A 183 15.60 6.41 13.56
N GLY A 184 16.35 5.98 14.58
CA GLY A 184 15.89 5.88 15.97
C GLY A 184 15.75 7.22 16.67
N GLN A 185 16.37 7.37 17.85
CA GLN A 185 16.18 8.54 18.73
C GLN A 185 16.59 9.89 18.10
N ASP A 186 17.49 9.91 17.12
CA ASP A 186 17.91 11.15 16.45
C ASP A 186 16.82 11.75 15.56
N ALA A 187 15.91 10.91 15.02
CA ALA A 187 14.74 11.40 14.30
C ALA A 187 13.82 12.22 15.21
N VAL A 188 13.76 11.88 16.50
CA VAL A 188 12.86 12.51 17.48
C VAL A 188 13.28 13.94 17.77
N LYS A 189 14.56 14.13 18.11
CA LYS A 189 15.12 15.47 18.35
C LYS A 189 15.00 16.33 17.11
N THR A 190 15.31 15.74 15.95
CA THR A 190 15.24 16.46 14.68
C THR A 190 13.80 16.86 14.35
N ALA A 191 12.83 15.95 14.51
CA ALA A 191 11.42 16.25 14.26
C ALA A 191 10.91 17.38 15.15
N ALA A 192 11.31 17.41 16.43
CA ALA A 192 10.99 18.50 17.37
C ALA A 192 11.45 19.87 16.84
N GLU A 193 12.69 19.92 16.36
CA GLU A 193 13.33 21.15 15.90
C GLU A 193 12.74 21.64 14.56
N PHE A 194 12.48 20.71 13.63
CA PHE A 194 11.80 21.07 12.39
C PHE A 194 10.38 21.58 12.67
N ASP A 195 9.67 20.99 13.64
CA ASP A 195 8.35 21.48 14.01
C ASP A 195 8.42 22.87 14.66
N SER A 196 9.38 23.12 15.56
CA SER A 196 9.53 24.41 16.22
C SER A 196 9.91 25.53 15.25
N GLN A 197 10.83 25.28 14.31
CA GLN A 197 11.35 26.30 13.42
C GLN A 197 10.55 26.45 12.13
N ILE A 198 10.09 25.35 11.54
CA ILE A 198 9.45 25.33 10.21
C ILE A 198 7.95 25.09 10.32
N GLY A 199 7.46 24.48 11.41
CA GLY A 199 6.04 24.17 11.59
C GLY A 199 5.59 23.02 10.68
N ILE A 200 5.73 21.79 11.18
CA ILE A 200 5.32 20.58 10.45
C ILE A 200 3.79 20.46 10.52
N THR A 201 3.19 19.99 9.43
CA THR A 201 1.74 19.72 9.34
C THR A 201 1.40 18.24 9.35
N GLY A 202 2.37 17.40 8.98
CA GLY A 202 2.27 15.94 9.05
C GLY A 202 3.59 15.30 8.66
N SER A 203 3.67 13.98 8.82
CA SER A 203 4.90 13.24 8.53
C SER A 203 4.68 12.09 7.55
N ILE A 204 5.75 11.73 6.84
CA ILE A 204 5.82 10.59 5.94
C ILE A 204 6.89 9.64 6.47
N LEU A 205 6.52 8.37 6.64
CA LEU A 205 7.43 7.32 7.08
C LEU A 205 7.90 6.50 5.87
N THR A 206 9.21 6.31 5.73
CA THR A 206 9.81 5.55 4.62
C THR A 206 10.55 4.33 5.14
N MET A 207 10.97 3.44 4.22
CA MET A 207 11.75 2.23 4.52
C MET A 207 11.04 1.26 5.47
N LEU A 208 9.73 1.10 5.33
CA LEU A 208 8.90 0.19 6.13
C LEU A 208 8.80 -1.23 5.55
N ASP A 209 9.48 -1.49 4.43
CA ASP A 209 9.57 -2.76 3.73
C ASP A 209 10.61 -3.73 4.29
N GLY A 210 11.51 -3.26 5.16
CA GLY A 210 12.47 -4.10 5.89
C GLY A 210 11.98 -4.54 7.28
N ASN A 211 12.88 -5.14 8.07
CA ASN A 211 12.68 -5.38 9.52
C ASN A 211 12.64 -4.08 10.36
N ALA A 212 12.31 -2.96 9.72
CA ALA A 212 12.36 -1.64 10.33
C ALA A 212 11.36 -1.58 11.48
N ARG A 213 11.89 -1.22 12.65
CA ARG A 213 11.16 -1.16 13.90
C ARG A 213 10.33 0.13 13.91
N ALA A 214 9.01 0.03 13.99
CA ALA A 214 8.08 1.16 13.92
C ALA A 214 8.15 2.14 15.12
N GLY A 215 9.16 2.02 16.02
CA GLY A 215 9.25 2.90 17.20
C GLY A 215 9.63 4.34 16.89
N SER A 216 10.27 4.58 15.74
CA SER A 216 10.52 5.91 15.19
C SER A 216 9.22 6.65 14.86
N ALA A 217 8.23 5.95 14.29
CA ALA A 217 6.89 6.48 13.99
C ALA A 217 6.20 7.03 15.24
N ILE A 218 6.16 6.20 16.29
CA ILE A 218 5.56 6.54 17.58
C ILE A 218 6.25 7.76 18.19
N SER A 219 7.59 7.79 18.12
CA SER A 219 8.37 8.85 18.77
C SER A 219 8.25 10.20 18.05
N ILE A 220 8.19 10.20 16.71
CA ILE A 220 7.95 11.42 15.91
C ILE A 220 6.56 11.98 16.20
N LEU A 221 5.54 11.13 16.17
CA LEU A 221 4.16 11.55 16.45
C LEU A 221 4.03 12.14 17.86
N GLU A 222 4.67 11.51 18.85
CA GLU A 222 4.60 11.99 20.23
C GLU A 222 5.22 13.37 20.41
N VAL A 223 6.33 13.66 19.75
CA VAL A 223 7.04 14.93 19.93
C VAL A 223 6.44 16.05 19.09
N THR A 224 6.08 15.77 17.84
CA THR A 224 5.49 16.78 16.95
C THR A 224 4.00 16.98 17.19
N LYS A 225 3.31 15.99 17.76
CA LYS A 225 1.85 15.93 17.86
C LYS A 225 1.14 16.13 16.51
N LYS A 226 1.85 15.90 15.38
CA LYS A 226 1.32 16.04 14.02
C LYS A 226 1.01 14.66 13.43
N PRO A 227 -0.05 14.53 12.62
CA PRO A 227 -0.44 13.24 12.09
C PRO A 227 0.64 12.61 11.19
N LEU A 228 0.80 11.30 11.30
CA LEU A 228 1.47 10.48 10.30
C LEU A 228 0.50 10.35 9.11
N LYS A 229 0.85 10.91 7.95
CA LYS A 229 -0.06 10.97 6.80
C LYS A 229 0.15 9.84 5.79
N PHE A 230 1.40 9.50 5.55
CA PHE A 230 1.76 8.52 4.52
C PHE A 230 2.85 7.57 4.99
N GLU A 231 2.84 6.37 4.41
CA GLU A 231 3.93 5.39 4.52
C GLU A 231 4.42 4.92 3.15
N GLY A 232 5.74 4.82 3.02
CA GLY A 232 6.44 4.23 1.89
C GLY A 232 6.84 2.78 2.22
N ILE A 233 6.25 1.83 1.51
CA ILE A 233 6.35 0.38 1.77
C ILE A 233 7.14 -0.38 0.69
N GLY A 234 8.11 0.28 0.05
CA GLY A 234 8.93 -0.32 -1.00
C GLY A 234 9.63 0.74 -1.85
N GLU A 235 10.41 0.33 -2.84
CA GLU A 235 11.18 1.27 -3.68
C GLU A 235 10.36 1.84 -4.86
N LYS A 236 9.42 1.06 -5.39
CA LYS A 236 8.63 1.44 -6.57
C LYS A 236 7.73 2.66 -6.32
N VAL A 237 7.41 3.40 -7.37
CA VAL A 237 6.59 4.62 -7.31
C VAL A 237 5.16 4.39 -6.80
N ASP A 238 4.64 3.17 -6.94
CA ASP A 238 3.33 2.74 -6.45
C ASP A 238 3.35 2.19 -5.01
N ALA A 239 4.55 2.03 -4.41
CA ALA A 239 4.72 1.59 -3.03
C ALA A 239 4.61 2.77 -2.05
N PHE A 240 3.45 3.43 -2.06
CA PHE A 240 3.12 4.59 -1.26
C PHE A 240 1.62 4.65 -0.96
N GLN A 241 1.26 4.80 0.31
CA GLN A 241 -0.14 4.77 0.76
C GLN A 241 -0.37 5.66 1.98
N LEU A 242 -1.63 5.91 2.30
CA LEU A 242 -2.00 6.58 3.55
C LEU A 242 -1.51 5.74 4.74
N PHE A 243 -1.01 6.43 5.75
CA PHE A 243 -0.62 5.78 6.99
C PHE A 243 -1.86 5.28 7.72
N ASN A 244 -1.89 3.99 8.04
CA ASN A 244 -2.97 3.36 8.79
C ASN A 244 -2.45 2.91 10.17
N PRO A 245 -2.89 3.55 11.27
CA PRO A 245 -2.45 3.19 12.63
C PRO A 245 -2.75 1.73 13.02
N LYS A 246 -3.89 1.19 12.60
CA LYS A 246 -4.32 -0.19 12.92
C LYS A 246 -3.40 -1.21 12.24
N SER A 247 -3.20 -1.05 10.94
CA SER A 247 -2.27 -1.86 10.15
C SER A 247 -0.85 -1.82 10.73
N MET A 248 -0.38 -0.64 11.14
CA MET A 248 0.94 -0.54 11.77
C MET A 248 0.99 -1.28 13.10
N ALA A 249 -0.08 -1.25 13.90
CA ALA A 249 -0.16 -2.01 15.15
C ALA A 249 -0.16 -3.53 14.89
N GLU A 250 -0.91 -4.01 13.89
CA GLU A 250 -0.90 -5.42 13.45
C GLU A 250 0.50 -5.86 13.00
N ARG A 251 1.21 -5.01 12.25
CA ARG A 251 2.59 -5.27 11.81
C ARG A 251 3.56 -5.35 12.99
N ILE A 252 3.44 -4.46 13.98
CA ILE A 252 4.26 -4.50 15.21
C ILE A 252 4.01 -5.78 16.01
N LEU A 253 2.76 -6.25 16.06
CA LEU A 253 2.38 -7.46 16.79
C LEU A 253 2.65 -8.76 16.02
N GLY A 254 3.09 -8.67 14.75
CA GLY A 254 3.48 -9.82 13.94
C GLY A 254 2.32 -10.52 13.23
N PHE A 255 1.11 -9.95 13.23
CA PHE A 255 -0.04 -10.50 12.50
C PHE A 255 -0.01 -10.22 10.99
N GLY A 256 0.90 -9.34 10.55
CA GLY A 256 0.95 -8.88 9.17
C GLY A 256 -0.07 -7.78 8.87
N ASP A 257 0.00 -7.20 7.67
CA ASP A 257 -0.80 -6.05 7.25
C ASP A 257 -2.08 -6.48 6.52
N VAL A 258 -2.99 -7.16 7.23
CA VAL A 258 -4.18 -7.77 6.60
C VAL A 258 -5.08 -6.69 5.98
N ILE A 259 -5.24 -5.54 6.65
CA ILE A 259 -6.11 -4.46 6.20
C ILE A 259 -5.64 -3.85 4.88
N ASN A 260 -4.37 -3.45 4.76
CA ASN A 260 -3.90 -2.84 3.52
C ASN A 260 -3.79 -3.85 2.38
N LEU A 261 -3.55 -5.12 2.69
CA LEU A 261 -3.57 -6.19 1.70
C LEU A 261 -4.96 -6.41 1.12
N VAL A 262 -6.01 -6.36 1.94
CA VAL A 262 -7.41 -6.37 1.46
C VAL A 262 -7.70 -5.13 0.62
N LYS A 263 -7.36 -3.92 1.09
CA LYS A 263 -7.55 -2.67 0.32
C LYS A 263 -6.81 -2.71 -1.02
N LYS A 264 -5.59 -3.26 -1.06
CA LYS A 264 -4.79 -3.40 -2.29
C LYS A 264 -5.37 -4.47 -3.21
N ALA A 265 -5.95 -5.54 -2.67
CA ALA A 265 -6.68 -6.52 -3.46
C ALA A 265 -7.95 -5.89 -4.07
N GLU A 266 -8.69 -5.10 -3.30
CA GLU A 266 -9.86 -4.35 -3.79
C GLU A 266 -9.49 -3.29 -4.83
N ALA A 267 -8.39 -2.55 -4.64
CA ALA A 267 -7.95 -1.50 -5.56
C ALA A 267 -7.40 -2.03 -6.90
N ASN A 268 -6.86 -3.26 -6.91
CA ASN A 268 -6.36 -3.89 -8.14
C ASN A 268 -7.45 -4.64 -8.93
N ILE A 269 -8.66 -4.73 -8.40
CA ILE A 269 -9.80 -5.34 -9.07
C ILE A 269 -10.74 -4.19 -9.47
N GLU A 270 -10.77 -3.86 -10.76
CA GLU A 270 -11.69 -2.83 -11.24
C GLU A 270 -13.14 -3.21 -10.88
N LYS A 271 -13.91 -2.31 -10.26
CA LYS A 271 -15.33 -2.54 -9.90
C LYS A 271 -16.15 -3.04 -11.10
N SER A 272 -15.83 -2.57 -12.31
CA SER A 272 -16.40 -3.00 -13.58
C SER A 272 -16.15 -4.49 -13.86
N GLU A 273 -14.92 -4.97 -13.66
CA GLU A 273 -14.54 -6.37 -13.85
C GLU A 273 -15.26 -7.29 -12.84
N MET A 274 -15.41 -6.84 -11.59
CA MET A 274 -16.18 -7.58 -10.57
C MET A 274 -17.66 -7.72 -10.95
N GLU A 275 -18.29 -6.65 -11.42
CA GLU A 275 -19.71 -6.69 -11.83
C GLU A 275 -19.93 -7.54 -13.09
N GLU A 276 -19.03 -7.45 -14.05
CA GLU A 276 -19.10 -8.26 -15.28
C GLU A 276 -18.88 -9.75 -14.96
N MET A 277 -17.94 -10.04 -14.07
CA MET A 277 -17.66 -11.37 -13.54
C MET A 277 -18.86 -11.90 -12.76
N GLU A 278 -19.49 -11.10 -11.90
CA GLU A 278 -20.66 -11.50 -11.14
C GLU A 278 -21.86 -11.77 -12.08
N LYS A 279 -22.05 -10.96 -13.13
CA LYS A 279 -23.08 -11.17 -14.16
C LYS A 279 -22.84 -12.45 -14.96
N LYS A 280 -21.59 -12.75 -15.34
CA LYS A 280 -21.21 -13.97 -16.07
C LYS A 280 -21.33 -15.23 -15.20
N LEU A 281 -20.92 -15.14 -13.93
CA LEU A 281 -21.12 -16.19 -12.92
C LEU A 281 -22.61 -16.46 -12.67
N LYS A 282 -23.46 -15.42 -12.62
CA LYS A 282 -24.93 -15.55 -12.52
C LYS A 282 -25.51 -16.32 -13.72
N LYS A 283 -25.01 -16.04 -14.94
CA LYS A 283 -25.42 -16.70 -16.20
C LYS A 283 -24.85 -18.12 -16.39
N GLY A 284 -23.96 -18.58 -15.52
CA GLY A 284 -23.46 -19.97 -15.51
C GLY A 284 -22.59 -20.34 -16.71
N HIS A 285 -22.10 -19.36 -17.46
CA HIS A 285 -21.17 -19.54 -18.56
C HIS A 285 -19.78 -19.21 -18.06
N PHE A 286 -18.96 -20.24 -17.86
CA PHE A 286 -17.55 -20.10 -17.52
C PHE A 286 -16.73 -20.55 -18.73
N SER A 287 -16.00 -19.62 -19.36
CA SER A 287 -15.22 -19.88 -20.57
C SER A 287 -13.72 -19.97 -20.28
N TYR A 288 -12.92 -20.50 -21.21
CA TYR A 288 -11.45 -20.49 -21.09
C TYR A 288 -10.89 -19.06 -21.13
N GLU A 289 -11.62 -18.12 -21.74
CA GLU A 289 -11.26 -16.71 -21.69
C GLU A 289 -11.40 -16.14 -20.27
N ASP A 290 -12.47 -16.50 -19.56
CA ASP A 290 -12.65 -16.11 -18.16
C ASP A 290 -11.60 -16.78 -17.26
N TYR A 291 -11.26 -18.05 -17.53
CA TYR A 291 -10.15 -18.75 -16.88
C TYR A 291 -8.81 -18.01 -17.08
N LEU A 292 -8.51 -17.56 -18.30
CA LEU A 292 -7.29 -16.81 -18.60
C LEU A 292 -7.25 -15.48 -17.86
N LYS A 293 -8.37 -14.75 -17.80
CA LYS A 293 -8.47 -13.51 -17.02
C LYS A 293 -8.18 -13.76 -15.54
N GLN A 294 -8.74 -14.82 -14.96
CA GLN A 294 -8.49 -15.20 -13.57
C GLN A 294 -7.02 -15.56 -13.32
N MET A 295 -6.40 -16.34 -14.20
CA MET A 295 -4.98 -16.69 -14.07
C MET A 295 -4.07 -15.45 -14.21
N LYS A 296 -4.41 -14.51 -15.09
CA LYS A 296 -3.68 -13.23 -15.21
C LYS A 296 -3.86 -12.36 -13.98
N MET A 297 -5.05 -12.32 -13.39
CA MET A 297 -5.31 -11.62 -12.13
C MET A 297 -4.49 -12.23 -11.00
N LEU A 298 -4.51 -13.55 -10.83
CA LEU A 298 -3.70 -14.26 -9.83
C LEU A 298 -2.19 -14.10 -10.06
N SER A 299 -1.75 -14.08 -11.33
CA SER A 299 -0.34 -13.82 -11.69
C SER A 299 0.08 -12.38 -11.39
N ARG A 300 -0.80 -11.38 -11.61
CA ARG A 300 -0.58 -9.99 -11.16
C ARG A 300 -0.56 -9.89 -9.63
N MET A 301 -1.33 -10.73 -8.96
CA MET A 301 -1.34 -10.92 -7.50
C MET A 301 -0.25 -11.90 -7.00
N GLY A 302 0.78 -12.17 -7.80
CA GLY A 302 1.85 -13.17 -7.57
C GLY A 302 2.62 -13.08 -6.25
N SER A 303 2.23 -12.20 -5.33
CA SER A 303 2.68 -12.16 -3.94
C SER A 303 1.81 -12.98 -2.97
N MET A 304 0.71 -13.64 -3.37
CA MET A 304 -0.17 -14.34 -2.42
C MET A 304 0.45 -15.54 -1.68
N LYS A 305 1.65 -16.00 -2.07
CA LYS A 305 2.41 -17.00 -1.28
C LYS A 305 2.80 -16.44 0.10
N SER A 306 3.07 -15.14 0.22
CA SER A 306 3.28 -14.50 1.53
C SER A 306 1.97 -14.25 2.28
N LEU A 307 0.85 -14.10 1.58
CA LEU A 307 -0.47 -13.88 2.19
C LEU A 307 -1.08 -15.14 2.80
N LEU A 308 -0.97 -16.29 2.13
CA LEU A 308 -1.48 -17.56 2.64
C LEU A 308 -0.66 -18.10 3.82
N GLY A 309 0.65 -17.82 3.85
CA GLY A 309 1.52 -18.20 4.97
C GLY A 309 1.25 -17.47 6.29
N MET A 310 0.47 -16.38 6.27
CA MET A 310 0.22 -15.51 7.43
C MET A 310 -1.21 -15.58 7.96
N MET A 311 -2.07 -16.43 7.36
CA MET A 311 -3.47 -16.57 7.77
C MET A 311 -3.62 -17.71 8.81
N PRO A 312 -4.20 -17.46 10.00
CA PRO A 312 -4.44 -18.52 10.99
C PRO A 312 -5.33 -19.63 10.40
N GLY A 313 -4.87 -20.88 10.42
CA GLY A 313 -5.62 -22.03 9.88
C GLY A 313 -5.33 -22.41 8.42
N ALA A 314 -4.41 -21.71 7.73
CA ALA A 314 -4.02 -22.04 6.36
C ALA A 314 -3.37 -23.43 6.20
N SER A 315 -2.86 -24.04 7.29
CA SER A 315 -2.32 -25.40 7.29
C SER A 315 -3.36 -26.50 7.01
N GLN A 316 -4.66 -26.20 7.11
CA GLN A 316 -5.74 -27.16 6.80
C GLN A 316 -6.24 -27.07 5.36
N LEU A 317 -5.91 -26.00 4.63
CA LEU A 317 -6.17 -25.83 3.21
C LEU A 317 -4.94 -26.31 2.46
N GLY A 318 -4.84 -27.62 2.24
CA GLY A 318 -3.67 -28.26 1.64
C GLY A 318 -3.16 -27.55 0.38
N ASP A 319 -1.85 -27.66 0.14
CA ASP A 319 -1.08 -27.02 -0.94
C ASP A 319 -1.88 -26.86 -2.25
N LEU A 320 -2.54 -25.71 -2.40
CA LEU A 320 -2.99 -25.20 -3.69
C LEU A 320 -1.80 -24.55 -4.40
N GLU A 321 -0.68 -25.26 -4.45
CA GLU A 321 0.45 -24.86 -5.27
C GLU A 321 0.14 -25.19 -6.73
N MET A 322 -0.22 -24.16 -7.50
CA MET A 322 -0.01 -24.20 -8.94
C MET A 322 1.34 -23.50 -9.22
N PRO A 323 2.41 -24.24 -9.55
CA PRO A 323 3.70 -23.64 -9.87
C PRO A 323 3.56 -22.59 -10.96
N GLU A 324 4.23 -21.44 -10.86
CA GLU A 324 4.17 -20.36 -11.87
C GLU A 324 4.43 -20.86 -13.30
N LYS A 325 5.29 -21.88 -13.44
CA LYS A 325 5.56 -22.55 -14.72
C LYS A 325 4.33 -23.25 -15.29
N GLU A 326 3.49 -23.86 -14.45
CA GLU A 326 2.23 -24.47 -14.90
C GLU A 326 1.21 -23.41 -15.31
N MET A 327 1.15 -22.28 -14.60
CA MET A 327 0.31 -21.14 -15.01
C MET A 327 0.74 -20.55 -16.35
N SER A 328 2.05 -20.38 -16.56
CA SER A 328 2.58 -19.91 -17.84
C SER A 328 2.25 -20.87 -18.99
N ARG A 329 2.35 -22.19 -18.78
CA ARG A 329 1.97 -23.22 -19.77
C ARG A 329 0.48 -23.19 -20.07
N ALA A 330 -0.36 -23.09 -19.05
CA ALA A 330 -1.81 -22.96 -19.21
C ALA A 330 -2.18 -21.72 -20.04
N ASN A 331 -1.54 -20.59 -19.76
CA ASN A 331 -1.74 -19.35 -20.51
C ASN A 331 -1.35 -19.51 -21.99
N ALA A 332 -0.21 -20.13 -22.27
CA ALA A 332 0.23 -20.40 -23.64
C ALA A 332 -0.79 -21.28 -24.39
N ILE A 333 -1.28 -22.35 -23.77
CA ILE A 333 -2.27 -23.26 -24.37
C ILE A 333 -3.59 -22.52 -24.68
N ILE A 334 -4.08 -21.67 -23.77
CA ILE A 334 -5.33 -20.93 -23.97
C ILE A 334 -5.17 -19.86 -25.06
N LEU A 335 -4.01 -19.21 -25.13
CA LEU A 335 -3.73 -18.22 -26.18
C LEU A 335 -3.64 -18.86 -27.58
N SER A 336 -3.28 -20.14 -27.67
CA SER A 336 -3.30 -20.92 -28.92
C SER A 336 -4.70 -21.39 -29.36
N MET A 337 -5.75 -21.17 -28.55
CA MET A 337 -7.13 -21.48 -28.90
C MET A 337 -7.75 -20.41 -29.81
N THR A 338 -8.65 -20.83 -30.70
CA THR A 338 -9.49 -19.90 -31.45
C THR A 338 -10.49 -19.20 -30.52
N GLN A 339 -11.09 -18.09 -30.96
CA GLN A 339 -12.07 -17.36 -30.15
C GLN A 339 -13.28 -18.25 -29.77
N LYS A 340 -13.77 -19.08 -30.71
CA LYS A 340 -14.88 -20.00 -30.48
C LYS A 340 -14.53 -21.08 -29.46
N GLU A 341 -13.32 -21.63 -29.53
CA GLU A 341 -12.81 -22.60 -28.54
C GLU A 341 -12.63 -21.95 -27.17
N ARG A 342 -12.10 -20.72 -27.10
CA ARG A 342 -11.93 -19.98 -25.84
C ARG A 342 -13.26 -19.67 -25.16
N GLN A 343 -14.27 -19.33 -25.94
CA GLN A 343 -15.63 -19.08 -25.45
C GLN A 343 -16.38 -20.38 -25.07
N GLY A 344 -15.80 -21.55 -25.35
CA GLY A 344 -16.42 -22.84 -25.07
C GLY A 344 -17.55 -23.21 -26.04
N LEU A 345 -17.62 -22.55 -27.20
CA LEU A 345 -18.62 -22.80 -28.24
C LEU A 345 -18.28 -24.00 -29.13
N GLU A 346 -17.03 -24.46 -29.10
CA GLU A 346 -16.55 -25.61 -29.85
C GLU A 346 -15.79 -26.59 -28.95
N GLU A 347 -16.06 -27.89 -29.11
CA GLU A 347 -15.41 -28.92 -28.31
C GLU A 347 -13.96 -29.16 -28.74
N LEU A 348 -13.07 -29.30 -27.76
CA LEU A 348 -11.66 -29.65 -27.96
C LEU A 348 -11.51 -31.15 -28.24
N VAL A 349 -11.84 -31.55 -29.47
CA VAL A 349 -11.58 -32.90 -30.00
C VAL A 349 -10.07 -33.20 -30.11
N PRO A 350 -9.65 -34.48 -30.19
CA PRO A 350 -8.23 -34.86 -30.17
C PRO A 350 -7.35 -34.12 -31.20
N SER A 351 -7.83 -33.90 -32.43
CA SER A 351 -7.12 -33.14 -33.47
C SER A 351 -6.83 -31.70 -33.03
N ARG A 352 -7.80 -31.03 -32.40
CA ARG A 352 -7.62 -29.67 -31.86
C ARG A 352 -6.63 -29.65 -30.71
N ARG A 353 -6.64 -30.65 -29.83
CA ARG A 353 -5.66 -30.75 -28.72
C ARG A 353 -4.23 -30.90 -29.23
N HIS A 354 -4.01 -31.69 -30.27
CA HIS A 354 -2.69 -31.78 -30.94
C HIS A 354 -2.26 -30.45 -31.54
N ARG A 355 -3.20 -29.71 -32.17
CA ARG A 355 -2.94 -28.36 -32.68
C ARG A 355 -2.55 -27.39 -31.57
N LEU A 356 -3.23 -27.42 -30.43
CA LEU A 356 -2.93 -26.57 -29.27
C LEU A 356 -1.57 -26.89 -28.67
N ALA A 357 -1.23 -28.17 -28.51
CA ALA A 357 0.07 -28.61 -28.01
C ALA A 357 1.21 -28.06 -28.89
N ARG A 358 1.11 -28.23 -30.21
CA ARG A 358 2.06 -27.68 -31.19
C ARG A 358 2.13 -26.15 -31.17
N GLY A 359 0.98 -25.48 -31.12
CA GLY A 359 0.89 -24.02 -31.14
C GLY A 359 1.35 -23.32 -29.86
N SER A 360 1.39 -24.05 -28.74
CA SER A 360 1.84 -23.54 -27.43
C SER A 360 3.22 -24.04 -27.02
N GLY A 361 3.85 -24.93 -27.80
CA GLY A 361 5.12 -25.58 -27.46
C GLY A 361 5.02 -26.51 -26.25
N THR A 362 3.85 -27.08 -25.98
CA THR A 362 3.58 -27.97 -24.82
C THR A 362 3.29 -29.41 -25.25
N HIS A 363 3.24 -30.34 -24.31
CA HIS A 363 2.87 -31.73 -24.60
C HIS A 363 1.34 -31.89 -24.63
N ILE A 364 0.84 -32.90 -25.33
CA ILE A 364 -0.60 -33.19 -25.36
C ILE A 364 -1.18 -33.48 -23.96
N ASP A 365 -0.36 -34.02 -23.07
CA ASP A 365 -0.75 -34.29 -21.69
C ASP A 365 -0.98 -33.01 -20.89
N ASP A 366 -0.21 -31.94 -21.16
CA ASP A 366 -0.42 -30.63 -20.55
C ASP A 366 -1.78 -30.04 -20.96
N VAL A 367 -2.14 -30.19 -22.24
CA VAL A 367 -3.45 -29.78 -22.77
C VAL A 367 -4.58 -30.58 -22.12
N ASN A 368 -4.41 -31.90 -21.97
CA ASN A 368 -5.40 -32.75 -21.30
C ASN A 368 -5.53 -32.42 -19.81
N LYS A 369 -4.42 -32.13 -19.12
CA LYS A 369 -4.39 -31.70 -17.72
C LYS A 369 -5.15 -30.38 -17.55
N LEU A 370 -4.91 -29.40 -18.42
CA LEU A 370 -5.63 -28.12 -18.42
C LEU A 370 -7.14 -28.30 -18.60
N ILE A 371 -7.57 -29.09 -19.59
CA ILE A 371 -9.00 -29.36 -19.83
C ILE A 371 -9.65 -30.02 -18.60
N LYS A 372 -8.95 -30.95 -17.95
CA LYS A 372 -9.42 -31.62 -16.73
C LYS A 372 -9.55 -30.64 -15.57
N THR A 373 -8.56 -29.77 -15.36
CA THR A 373 -8.58 -28.72 -14.34
C THR A 373 -9.71 -27.72 -14.58
N PHE A 374 -9.90 -27.29 -15.83
CA PHE A 374 -10.99 -26.41 -16.23
C PHE A 374 -12.37 -27.02 -15.94
N LYS A 375 -12.58 -28.30 -16.30
CA LYS A 375 -13.83 -29.04 -16.00
C LYS A 375 -14.09 -29.15 -14.50
N ARG A 376 -13.05 -29.44 -13.69
CA ARG A 376 -13.15 -29.51 -12.22
C ARG A 376 -13.56 -28.16 -11.63
N MET A 377 -12.97 -27.07 -12.12
CA MET A 377 -13.30 -25.73 -11.63
C MET A 377 -14.72 -25.31 -12.04
N GLY A 378 -15.13 -25.64 -13.27
CA GLY A 378 -16.51 -25.47 -13.72
C GLY A 378 -17.53 -26.24 -12.87
N SER A 379 -17.22 -27.47 -12.43
CA SER A 379 -18.09 -28.22 -11.50
C SER A 379 -18.12 -27.61 -10.09
N ALA A 380 -16.98 -27.15 -9.57
CA ALA A 380 -16.92 -26.51 -8.26
C ALA A 380 -17.72 -25.19 -8.23
N MET A 381 -17.63 -24.37 -9.30
CA MET A 381 -18.43 -23.14 -9.43
C MET A 381 -19.93 -23.42 -9.49
N LYS A 382 -20.36 -24.53 -10.13
CA LYS A 382 -21.77 -24.95 -10.11
C LYS A 382 -22.24 -25.37 -8.72
N GLN A 383 -21.41 -26.06 -7.95
CA GLN A 383 -21.71 -26.42 -6.55
C GLN A 383 -21.77 -25.19 -5.63
N MET A 384 -20.85 -24.23 -5.81
CA MET A 384 -20.84 -22.97 -5.06
C MET A 384 -22.09 -22.12 -5.33
N LYS A 385 -22.65 -22.17 -6.55
CA LYS A 385 -23.95 -21.55 -6.88
C LYS A 385 -25.10 -22.19 -6.10
N GLY A 386 -25.07 -23.50 -5.89
CA GLY A 386 -26.01 -24.22 -5.02
C GLY A 386 -25.89 -23.77 -3.56
N MET A 387 -24.66 -23.66 -3.06
CA MET A 387 -24.36 -23.27 -1.68
C MET A 387 -24.70 -21.81 -1.39
N LYS A 388 -24.47 -20.88 -2.34
CA LYS A 388 -24.85 -19.46 -2.22
C LYS A 388 -26.37 -19.24 -2.30
N LYS A 389 -27.10 -20.15 -2.96
CA LYS A 389 -28.58 -20.19 -2.96
C LYS A 389 -29.11 -20.69 -1.61
N MET A 390 -28.42 -21.67 -1.01
CA MET A 390 -28.67 -22.19 0.34
C MET A 390 -28.35 -21.15 1.44
N MET A 391 -27.25 -20.42 1.33
CA MET A 391 -26.87 -19.34 2.27
C MET A 391 -27.75 -18.08 2.18
N LYS A 392 -28.52 -17.92 1.09
CA LYS A 392 -29.54 -16.87 0.96
C LYS A 392 -30.90 -17.29 1.51
N ASP A 393 -31.05 -18.55 1.96
CA ASP A 393 -32.26 -19.01 2.63
C ASP A 393 -32.29 -18.47 4.07
N PRO A 394 -33.27 -17.61 4.42
CA PRO A 394 -33.36 -17.02 5.76
C PRO A 394 -33.51 -18.04 6.88
N GLN A 395 -34.05 -19.23 6.59
CA GLN A 395 -34.25 -20.28 7.59
C GLN A 395 -32.95 -21.02 7.94
N LEU A 396 -32.07 -21.26 6.96
CA LEU A 396 -30.76 -21.88 7.21
C LEU A 396 -29.75 -20.91 7.84
N ARG A 397 -29.81 -19.62 7.51
CA ARG A 397 -28.97 -18.59 8.16
C ARG A 397 -29.20 -18.52 9.67
N ARG A 398 -30.43 -18.75 10.13
CA ARG A 398 -30.77 -18.85 11.56
C ARG A 398 -30.23 -20.12 12.22
N MET A 399 -30.14 -21.23 11.49
CA MET A 399 -29.56 -22.48 12.01
C MET A 399 -28.03 -22.47 12.05
N MET A 400 -27.36 -21.72 11.16
CA MET A 400 -25.90 -21.70 11.05
C MET A 400 -25.18 -20.64 11.91
N ASN A 401 -25.91 -19.86 12.71
CA ASN A 401 -25.38 -18.99 13.77
C ASN A 401 -24.18 -18.09 13.36
N VAL A 402 -24.13 -17.64 12.10
CA VAL A 402 -23.17 -16.62 11.68
C VAL A 402 -23.79 -15.26 12.00
N LYS A 403 -23.46 -14.73 13.19
CA LYS A 403 -23.72 -13.31 13.49
C LYS A 403 -22.81 -12.48 12.61
N ASP A 404 -23.42 -11.48 11.96
CA ASP A 404 -22.73 -10.40 11.28
C ASP A 404 -21.87 -9.65 12.30
N SER A 405 -20.56 -9.86 12.24
CA SER A 405 -19.58 -9.04 12.93
C SER A 405 -18.37 -8.88 12.02
N PHE A 406 -18.42 -7.86 11.17
CA PHE A 406 -17.29 -7.01 10.78
C PHE A 406 -17.84 -5.63 10.45
#